data_AF-A0A7S2XD41-F1
#
_entry.id   AF-A0A7S2XD41-F1
#
_cell.length_a   1.000
_cell.length_b   1.000
_cell.length_c   1.000
_cell.angle_alpha   90.00
_cell.angle_beta   90.00
_cell.angle_gamma   90.00
#
_symmetry.space_group_name_H-M   'P 1'
#
loop_
_entity.id
_entity.type
_entity.pdbx_description
1 polymer ?
#
loop_
_entity_poly.entity_id
_entity_poly.type
_entity_poly.pdbx_seq_one_letter_code
_entity_poly.pdbx_strand_id
1 'polypeptide(L)'
;RRRPLWRETFDDPSYNDAEIVIVCVGLEDSKYGVEAKNPIRTRDNVRVICNELRARGKEVILCTLPLRWRLQDTKKNEVFVKDKERNELLAGVIVSMKDPHLNLGCDLGSPEFCRQQLYTADAVHFCSEGYRKFASSIFTSLVPAMVRVEAKTWKQFIK
;
A
#
# COMPACT_ATOMS: atom_id res chain seq x y z
N ARG A 1 -0.12 14.82 -22.18
CA ARG A 1 -0.73 14.18 -21.00
C ARG A 1 0.37 13.93 -19.98
N ARG A 2 0.19 14.29 -18.70
CA ARG A 2 1.18 13.98 -17.65
C ARG A 2 1.31 12.47 -17.51
N ARG A 3 2.54 11.97 -17.32
CA ARG A 3 2.77 10.54 -17.05
C ARG A 3 2.30 10.21 -15.63
N PRO A 4 1.91 8.96 -15.35
CA PRO A 4 1.62 8.54 -13.99
C PRO A 4 2.89 8.60 -13.13
N LEU A 5 2.79 9.11 -11.90
CA LEU A 5 3.92 9.26 -10.98
C LEU A 5 4.69 7.95 -10.76
N TRP A 6 3.99 6.82 -10.64
CA TRP A 6 4.64 5.52 -10.47
C TRP A 6 5.59 5.19 -11.64
N ARG A 7 5.26 5.61 -12.87
CA ARG A 7 6.11 5.35 -14.03
C ARG A 7 7.37 6.20 -13.96
N GLU A 8 7.21 7.48 -13.59
CA GLU A 8 8.34 8.39 -13.39
C GLU A 8 9.29 7.89 -12.30
N THR A 9 8.77 7.31 -11.21
CA THR A 9 9.61 6.69 -10.16
C THR A 9 10.48 5.57 -10.72
N PHE A 10 9.93 4.65 -11.52
CA PHE A 10 10.70 3.52 -12.07
C PHE A 10 11.45 3.85 -13.37
N ASP A 11 11.36 5.09 -13.86
CA ASP A 11 12.25 5.61 -14.90
C ASP A 11 13.61 6.03 -14.30
N ASP A 12 13.70 6.30 -12.98
CA ASP A 12 14.95 6.54 -12.27
C ASP A 12 15.73 5.22 -12.08
N PRO A 13 17.00 5.14 -12.56
CA PRO A 13 17.82 3.96 -12.39
C PRO A 13 17.97 3.50 -10.93
N SER A 14 17.92 4.42 -9.96
CA SER A 14 18.05 4.16 -8.52
C SER A 14 16.89 3.36 -7.94
N TYR A 15 15.76 3.29 -8.64
CA TYR A 15 14.57 2.56 -8.22
C TYR A 15 14.19 1.44 -9.19
N ASN A 16 14.74 1.43 -10.40
CA ASN A 16 14.38 0.48 -11.44
C ASN A 16 14.82 -0.96 -11.11
N ASP A 17 15.92 -1.13 -10.38
CA ASP A 17 16.45 -2.42 -9.94
C ASP A 17 15.74 -3.01 -8.71
N ALA A 18 14.87 -2.25 -8.04
CA ALA A 18 14.15 -2.71 -6.85
C ALA A 18 13.31 -3.96 -7.16
N GLU A 19 13.63 -5.12 -6.57
CA GLU A 19 12.92 -6.38 -6.83
C GLU A 19 11.60 -6.51 -6.05
N ILE A 20 11.48 -5.82 -4.92
CA ILE A 20 10.29 -5.82 -4.06
C ILE A 20 9.75 -4.39 -3.94
N VAL A 21 8.46 -4.21 -4.15
CA VAL A 21 7.78 -2.91 -4.10
C VAL A 21 6.63 -2.95 -3.10
N ILE A 22 6.70 -2.08 -2.10
CA ILE A 22 5.61 -1.88 -1.14
C ILE A 22 4.71 -0.76 -1.66
N VAL A 23 3.46 -1.08 -1.96
CA VAL A 23 2.45 -0.12 -2.42
C VAL A 23 1.57 0.28 -1.24
N CYS A 24 1.65 1.55 -0.85
CA CYS A 24 0.85 2.16 0.21
C CYS A 24 0.41 3.56 -0.21
N VAL A 25 -0.58 3.65 -1.11
CA VAL A 25 -1.03 4.90 -1.74
C VAL A 25 -2.55 5.01 -1.72
N GLY A 26 -3.05 6.25 -1.63
CA GLY A 26 -4.49 6.56 -1.69
C GLY A 26 -5.06 7.29 -0.47
N LEU A 27 -4.25 7.55 0.58
CA LEU A 27 -4.69 8.27 1.78
C LEU A 27 -5.24 9.67 1.45
N GLU A 28 -4.57 10.36 0.52
CA GLU A 28 -4.91 11.71 0.08
C GLU A 28 -6.07 11.76 -0.94
N ASP A 29 -6.47 10.62 -1.53
CA ASP A 29 -7.55 10.58 -2.54
C ASP A 29 -8.88 11.11 -1.98
N SER A 30 -9.06 10.94 -0.68
CA SER A 30 -10.19 11.47 0.06
C SER A 30 -10.25 13.01 0.17
N LYS A 31 -9.13 13.71 0.00
CA LYS A 31 -9.03 15.17 0.21
C LYS A 31 -9.22 15.97 -1.09
N TYR A 32 -8.83 15.43 -2.25
CA TYR A 32 -8.72 16.22 -3.48
C TYR A 32 -9.74 15.84 -4.57
N GLY A 33 -10.68 16.73 -4.88
CA GLY A 33 -11.60 16.59 -6.02
C GLY A 33 -12.73 15.55 -5.81
N VAL A 34 -13.82 15.69 -6.58
CA VAL A 34 -15.01 14.84 -6.45
C VAL A 34 -14.73 13.40 -6.88
N GLU A 35 -13.94 13.21 -7.94
CA GLU A 35 -13.66 11.89 -8.47
C GLU A 35 -12.61 11.10 -7.66
N ALA A 36 -11.66 11.75 -6.97
CA ALA A 36 -10.70 11.02 -6.12
C ALA A 36 -11.34 10.60 -4.78
N LYS A 37 -12.43 11.28 -4.38
CA LYS A 37 -13.26 10.83 -3.25
C LYS A 37 -13.97 9.49 -3.51
N ASN A 38 -13.91 8.92 -4.71
CA ASN A 38 -14.51 7.63 -5.03
C ASN A 38 -13.55 6.45 -4.72
N PRO A 39 -13.85 5.59 -3.73
CA PRO A 39 -13.03 4.42 -3.38
C PRO A 39 -12.75 3.47 -4.56
N ILE A 40 -13.70 3.32 -5.47
CA ILE A 40 -13.61 2.50 -6.68
C ILE A 40 -12.44 2.97 -7.55
N ARG A 41 -12.25 4.29 -7.66
CA ARG A 41 -11.17 4.86 -8.47
C ARG A 41 -9.80 4.60 -7.84
N THR A 42 -9.67 4.75 -6.52
CA THR A 42 -8.44 4.39 -5.79
C THR A 42 -8.07 2.94 -6.06
N ARG A 43 -9.05 2.02 -5.92
CA ARG A 43 -8.87 0.60 -6.22
C ARG A 43 -8.41 0.38 -7.67
N ASP A 44 -9.06 0.99 -8.65
CA ASP A 44 -8.72 0.77 -10.07
C ASP A 44 -7.31 1.29 -10.40
N ASN A 45 -6.94 2.46 -9.87
CA ASN A 45 -5.60 3.01 -10.01
C ASN A 45 -4.55 2.09 -9.37
N VAL A 46 -4.79 1.62 -8.14
CA VAL A 46 -3.89 0.70 -7.44
C VAL A 46 -3.77 -0.62 -8.21
N ARG A 47 -4.87 -1.16 -8.73
CA ARG A 47 -4.85 -2.37 -9.55
C ARG A 47 -3.97 -2.21 -10.78
N VAL A 48 -4.05 -1.06 -11.46
CA VAL A 48 -3.16 -0.74 -12.60
C VAL A 48 -1.70 -0.71 -12.15
N ILE A 49 -1.39 -0.02 -11.05
CA ILE A 49 -0.02 0.03 -10.51
C ILE A 49 0.50 -1.38 -10.20
N CYS A 50 -0.26 -2.19 -9.47
CA CYS A 50 0.13 -3.55 -9.13
C CYS A 50 0.30 -4.43 -10.37
N ASN A 51 -0.55 -4.31 -11.39
CA ASN A 51 -0.40 -5.03 -12.66
C ASN A 51 0.89 -4.68 -13.38
N GLU A 52 1.19 -3.39 -13.50
CA GLU A 52 2.36 -2.90 -14.22
C GLU A 52 3.67 -3.28 -13.52
N LEU A 53 3.73 -3.16 -12.20
CA LEU A 53 4.91 -3.58 -11.42
C LEU A 53 5.17 -5.08 -11.54
N ARG A 54 4.11 -5.91 -11.49
CA ARG A 54 4.23 -7.36 -11.69
C ARG A 54 4.65 -7.72 -13.11
N ALA A 55 4.14 -7.02 -14.12
CA ALA A 55 4.57 -7.20 -15.50
C ALA A 55 6.06 -6.88 -15.70
N ARG A 56 6.64 -6.05 -14.82
CA ARG A 56 8.08 -5.79 -14.73
C ARG A 56 8.85 -6.81 -13.87
N GLY A 57 8.20 -7.89 -13.44
CA GLY A 57 8.79 -8.98 -12.65
C GLY A 57 9.02 -8.66 -11.18
N LYS A 58 8.38 -7.61 -10.63
CA LYS A 58 8.53 -7.19 -9.24
C LYS A 58 7.63 -8.00 -8.31
N GLU A 59 8.11 -8.27 -7.09
CA GLU A 59 7.30 -8.74 -5.97
C GLU A 59 6.55 -7.56 -5.36
N VAL A 60 5.22 -7.60 -5.34
CA VAL A 60 4.40 -6.47 -4.90
C VAL A 60 3.72 -6.79 -3.57
N ILE A 61 3.85 -5.87 -2.61
CA ILE A 61 3.18 -5.94 -1.30
C ILE A 61 2.25 -4.75 -1.19
N LEU A 62 0.94 -4.99 -1.22
CA LEU A 62 -0.06 -3.93 -1.11
C LEU A 62 -0.53 -3.79 0.34
N CYS A 63 -0.38 -2.60 0.93
CA CYS A 63 -0.92 -2.29 2.24
C CYS A 63 -2.28 -1.59 2.13
N THR A 64 -3.10 -1.72 3.17
CA THR A 64 -4.29 -0.86 3.33
C THR A 64 -3.88 0.52 3.86
N LEU A 65 -4.84 1.42 4.06
CA LEU A 65 -4.60 2.80 4.47
C LEU A 65 -4.95 3.02 5.95
N PRO A 66 -4.24 3.90 6.67
CA PRO A 66 -4.66 4.33 8.01
C PRO A 66 -6.06 4.92 8.01
N LEU A 67 -6.90 4.50 8.96
CA LEU A 67 -8.22 5.10 9.15
C LEU A 67 -8.11 6.40 9.93
N ARG A 68 -8.76 7.47 9.44
CA ARG A 68 -8.86 8.75 10.16
C ARG A 68 -9.96 8.72 11.22
N TRP A 69 -9.81 7.81 12.18
CA TRP A 69 -10.78 7.56 13.26
C TRP A 69 -11.05 8.77 14.18
N ARG A 70 -10.18 9.78 14.16
CA ARG A 70 -10.27 10.98 15.02
C ARG A 70 -11.23 12.05 14.55
N LEU A 71 -11.78 11.93 13.35
CA LEU A 71 -12.83 12.84 12.93
C LEU A 71 -14.11 12.46 13.70
N GLN A 72 -14.55 13.32 14.61
CA GLN A 72 -15.64 13.08 15.56
C GLN A 72 -16.89 12.48 14.87
N ASP A 73 -17.50 11.49 15.54
CA ASP A 73 -18.66 10.68 15.12
C ASP A 73 -18.41 9.78 13.88
N THR A 74 -17.63 8.71 14.07
CA THR A 74 -17.13 7.80 13.01
C THR A 74 -18.22 7.15 12.15
N LYS A 75 -19.46 7.01 12.65
CA LYS A 75 -20.59 6.46 11.88
C LYS A 75 -21.26 7.48 10.95
N LYS A 76 -21.06 8.79 11.19
CA LYS A 76 -21.60 9.88 10.36
C LYS A 76 -20.54 10.57 9.52
N ASN A 77 -19.27 10.24 9.77
CA ASN A 77 -18.17 10.82 9.02
C ASN A 77 -17.99 10.14 7.67
N GLU A 78 -18.49 10.78 6.61
CA GLU A 78 -18.39 10.32 5.22
C GLU A 78 -16.94 9.95 4.83
N VAL A 79 -15.95 10.66 5.38
CA VAL A 79 -14.53 10.42 5.12
C VAL A 79 -14.09 9.06 5.69
N PHE A 80 -14.47 8.77 6.93
CA PHE A 80 -14.16 7.50 7.59
C PHE A 80 -14.81 6.31 6.88
N VAL A 81 -16.10 6.45 6.51
CA VAL A 81 -16.83 5.39 5.78
C VAL A 81 -16.15 5.09 4.44
N LYS A 82 -15.75 6.12 3.69
CA LYS A 82 -15.03 5.96 2.42
C LYS A 82 -13.63 5.37 2.58
N ASP A 83 -12.91 5.70 3.65
CA ASP A 83 -11.60 5.08 3.93
C ASP A 83 -11.75 3.59 4.25
N LYS A 84 -12.78 3.23 5.01
CA LYS A 84 -13.08 1.83 5.28
C LYS A 84 -13.42 1.08 3.99
N GLU A 85 -14.29 1.64 3.15
CA GLU A 85 -14.63 1.08 1.84
C GLU A 85 -13.39 0.96 0.94
N ARG A 86 -12.50 1.96 0.93
CA ARG A 86 -11.20 1.86 0.21
C ARG A 86 -10.40 0.66 0.69
N ASN A 87 -10.23 0.49 2.00
CA ASN A 87 -9.47 -0.63 2.54
C ASN A 87 -10.08 -1.98 2.18
N GLU A 88 -11.41 -2.11 2.24
CA GLU A 88 -12.13 -3.31 1.81
C GLU A 88 -11.88 -3.61 0.32
N LEU A 89 -11.95 -2.58 -0.54
CA LEU A 89 -11.68 -2.72 -1.98
C LEU A 89 -10.21 -3.05 -2.28
N LEU A 90 -9.25 -2.45 -1.57
CA LEU A 90 -7.82 -2.71 -1.71
C LEU A 90 -7.48 -4.15 -1.30
N ALA A 91 -8.03 -4.64 -0.19
CA ALA A 91 -7.92 -6.04 0.19
C ALA A 91 -8.53 -6.96 -0.89
N GLY A 92 -9.66 -6.55 -1.47
CA GLY A 92 -10.31 -7.25 -2.59
C GLY A 92 -9.46 -7.37 -3.86
N VAL A 93 -8.54 -6.42 -4.11
CA VAL A 93 -7.60 -6.49 -5.25
C VAL A 93 -6.77 -7.77 -5.18
N ILE A 94 -6.21 -8.08 -4.01
CA ILE A 94 -5.38 -9.27 -3.78
C ILE A 94 -6.16 -10.55 -4.08
N VAL A 95 -7.36 -10.66 -3.50
CA VAL A 95 -8.23 -11.82 -3.67
C VAL A 95 -8.65 -12.00 -5.12
N SER A 96 -8.96 -10.90 -5.81
CA SER A 96 -9.43 -10.94 -7.21
C SER A 96 -8.33 -11.34 -8.20
N MET A 97 -7.08 -10.97 -7.92
CA MET A 97 -5.97 -11.17 -8.85
C MET A 97 -5.35 -12.57 -8.72
N LYS A 98 -5.44 -13.20 -7.54
CA LYS A 98 -4.94 -14.57 -7.28
C LYS A 98 -3.51 -14.80 -7.80
N ASP A 99 -2.65 -13.82 -7.61
CA ASP A 99 -1.29 -13.83 -8.15
C ASP A 99 -0.25 -14.05 -7.04
N PRO A 100 0.69 -14.99 -7.18
CA PRO A 100 1.67 -15.30 -6.13
C PRO A 100 2.69 -14.18 -5.89
N HIS A 101 2.89 -13.28 -6.84
CA HIS A 101 3.79 -12.12 -6.73
C HIS A 101 3.07 -10.87 -6.21
N LEU A 102 1.81 -11.01 -5.77
CA LEU A 102 1.03 -9.94 -5.16
C LEU A 102 0.50 -10.38 -3.79
N ASN A 103 1.02 -9.76 -2.73
CA ASN A 103 0.69 -10.13 -1.36
C ASN A 103 0.03 -8.98 -0.63
N LEU A 104 -0.90 -9.31 0.29
CA LEU A 104 -1.41 -8.33 1.24
C LEU A 104 -0.32 -8.04 2.27
N GLY A 105 0.01 -6.77 2.41
CA GLY A 105 0.92 -6.24 3.41
C GLY A 105 0.23 -5.97 4.73
N CYS A 106 0.65 -4.89 5.38
CA CYS A 106 0.11 -4.48 6.67
C CYS A 106 -1.33 -3.95 6.52
N ASP A 107 -2.23 -4.38 7.41
CA ASP A 107 -3.55 -3.76 7.57
C ASP A 107 -3.44 -2.52 8.46
N LEU A 108 -3.15 -1.38 7.83
CA LEU A 108 -3.08 -0.07 8.48
C LEU A 108 -4.45 0.44 8.95
N GLY A 109 -5.55 -0.18 8.50
CA GLY A 109 -6.89 0.15 8.97
C GLY A 109 -7.26 -0.50 10.31
N SER A 110 -6.42 -1.39 10.83
CA SER A 110 -6.69 -2.13 12.05
C SER A 110 -6.64 -1.22 13.31
N PRO A 111 -7.35 -1.59 14.39
CA PRO A 111 -7.39 -0.78 15.62
C PRO A 111 -6.02 -0.49 16.23
N GLU A 112 -5.01 -1.34 15.97
CA GLU A 112 -3.66 -1.13 16.47
C GLU A 112 -2.95 0.08 15.83
N PHE A 113 -3.29 0.43 14.59
CA PHE A 113 -2.78 1.62 13.90
C PHE A 113 -3.61 2.88 14.15
N CYS A 114 -4.71 2.78 14.91
CA CYS A 114 -5.46 3.94 15.36
C CYS A 114 -4.86 4.61 16.60
N ARG A 115 -3.84 4.03 17.23
CA ARG A 115 -3.32 4.53 18.52
C ARG A 115 -2.63 5.89 18.38
N GLN A 116 -2.95 6.85 19.26
CA GLN A 116 -2.48 8.25 19.18
C GLN A 116 -0.95 8.37 19.10
N GLN A 117 -0.26 7.59 19.93
CA GLN A 117 1.19 7.64 20.08
C GLN A 117 1.93 7.30 18.79
N LEU A 118 1.27 6.66 17.83
CA LEU A 118 1.85 6.30 16.54
C LEU A 118 1.93 7.48 15.57
N TYR A 119 1.27 8.60 15.87
CA TYR A 119 1.19 9.75 14.99
C TYR A 119 1.97 10.94 15.54
N THR A 120 2.38 11.83 14.64
CA THR A 120 2.94 13.11 15.03
C THR A 120 1.86 14.03 15.62
N ALA A 121 2.25 15.23 16.06
CA ALA A 121 1.33 16.22 16.59
C ALA A 121 0.22 16.62 15.60
N ASP A 122 0.42 16.43 14.30
CA ASP A 122 -0.59 16.72 13.28
C ASP A 122 -1.72 15.67 13.21
N ALA A 123 -1.57 14.54 13.91
CA ALA A 123 -2.50 13.41 13.90
C ALA A 123 -2.78 12.81 12.51
N VAL A 124 -1.92 13.07 11.52
CA VAL A 124 -2.04 12.60 10.13
C VAL A 124 -0.86 11.70 9.77
N HIS A 125 0.36 12.13 10.05
CA HIS A 125 1.56 11.37 9.71
C HIS A 125 2.00 10.48 10.87
N PHE A 126 2.57 9.32 10.56
CA PHE A 126 3.22 8.51 11.59
C PHE A 126 4.42 9.25 12.17
N CYS A 127 4.59 9.15 13.48
CA CYS A 127 5.85 9.49 14.13
C CYS A 127 6.85 8.32 13.99
N SER A 128 8.04 8.47 14.56
CA SER A 128 9.05 7.41 14.55
C SER A 128 8.55 6.08 15.15
N GLU A 129 7.69 6.12 16.17
CA GLU A 129 7.07 4.92 16.74
C GLU A 129 6.08 4.27 15.77
N GLY A 130 5.25 5.07 15.09
CA GLY A 130 4.32 4.59 14.07
C GLY A 130 5.02 3.92 12.89
N TYR A 131 6.08 4.54 12.36
CA TYR A 131 6.88 3.94 11.29
C TYR A 131 7.59 2.67 11.75
N ARG A 132 8.09 2.62 12.99
CA ARG A 132 8.68 1.40 13.55
C ARG A 132 7.65 0.27 13.64
N LYS A 133 6.43 0.57 14.11
CA LYS A 133 5.35 -0.40 14.15
C LYS A 133 4.97 -0.87 12.74
N PHE A 134 4.83 0.04 11.77
CA PHE A 134 4.56 -0.31 10.38
C PHE A 134 5.64 -1.23 9.80
N ALA A 135 6.92 -0.88 9.97
CA ALA A 135 8.04 -1.68 9.51
C ALA A 135 8.06 -3.08 10.17
N SER A 136 7.74 -3.17 11.46
CA SER A 136 7.60 -4.46 12.13
C SER A 136 6.43 -5.29 11.60
N SER A 137 5.27 -4.65 11.39
CA SER A 137 4.06 -5.35 10.94
C SER A 137 4.16 -5.84 9.50
N ILE A 138 4.82 -5.09 8.61
CA ILE A 138 4.98 -5.51 7.21
C ILE A 138 5.98 -6.64 7.03
N PHE A 139 6.86 -6.87 8.01
CA PHE A 139 7.93 -7.87 7.93
C PHE A 139 7.38 -9.29 7.66
N THR A 140 6.22 -9.63 8.21
CA THR A 140 5.53 -10.91 7.99
C THR A 140 5.22 -11.16 6.50
N SER A 141 4.85 -10.13 5.76
CA SER A 141 4.58 -10.22 4.31
C SER A 141 5.84 -10.01 3.47
N LEU A 142 6.83 -9.30 4.01
CA LEU A 142 8.09 -8.97 3.32
C LEU A 142 9.04 -10.16 3.25
N VAL A 143 9.22 -10.90 4.35
CA VAL A 143 10.18 -12.02 4.42
C VAL A 143 9.93 -13.08 3.34
N PRO A 144 8.69 -13.56 3.10
CA PRO A 144 8.44 -14.50 2.02
C PRO A 144 8.81 -13.97 0.63
N ALA A 145 8.61 -12.67 0.37
CA ALA A 145 9.02 -12.04 -0.88
C ALA A 145 10.55 -11.98 -1.01
N MET A 146 11.26 -11.63 0.07
CA MET A 146 12.74 -11.65 0.10
C MET A 146 13.29 -13.04 -0.19
N VAL A 147 12.71 -14.09 0.41
CA VAL A 147 13.12 -15.48 0.15
C VAL A 147 12.92 -15.86 -1.32
N ARG A 148 11.83 -15.42 -1.96
CA ARG A 148 11.60 -15.68 -3.40
C ARG A 148 12.63 -14.98 -4.28
N VAL A 149 12.95 -13.72 -3.98
CA VAL A 149 13.98 -12.96 -4.69
C VAL A 149 15.35 -13.65 -4.53
N GLU A 150 15.72 -13.99 -3.30
CA GLU A 150 16.99 -14.68 -3.02
C GLU A 150 17.07 -16.02 -3.77
N ALA A 151 16.02 -16.83 -3.73
CA ALA A 151 15.98 -18.11 -4.43
C ALA A 151 16.06 -17.97 -5.96
N LYS A 152 15.49 -16.90 -6.53
CA LYS A 152 15.60 -16.56 -7.96
C LYS A 152 17.04 -16.22 -8.32
N THR A 153 17.69 -15.40 -7.50
CA THR A 153 19.09 -15.00 -7.67
C THR A 153 20.04 -16.19 -7.54
N TRP A 154 19.90 -17.00 -6.48
CA TRP A 154 20.75 -18.15 -6.22
C TRP A 154 20.70 -19.20 -7.36
N LYS A 155 19.53 -19.45 -7.95
CA LYS A 155 19.36 -20.35 -9.10
C LYS A 155 20.14 -19.91 -10.34
N GLN A 156 20.53 -18.64 -10.44
CA GLN A 156 21.36 -18.15 -11.54
C GLN A 156 22.84 -18.56 -11.37
N PHE A 157 23.29 -18.83 -10.14
CA PHE A 157 24.68 -19.21 -9.83
C PHE A 157 24.96 -20.71 -9.83
N ILE A 158 23.92 -21.55 -9.78
CA ILE A 158 24.04 -23.02 -9.79
C ILE A 158 23.90 -23.61 -11.22
N LYS A 159 23.61 -22.77 -12.21
CA LYS A 159 23.66 -23.16 -13.63
C LYS A 159 25.02 -22.86 -14.23
#